data_AF-A0A3N5RBX0-F1
#
_entry.id   AF-A0A3N5RBX0-F1
#
_cell.length_a   1.000
_cell.length_b   1.000
_cell.length_c   1.000
_cell.angle_alpha   90.00
_cell.angle_beta   90.00
_cell.angle_gamma   90.00
#
_symmetry.space_group_name_H-M   'P 1'
#
loop_
_entity.id
_entity.type
_entity.pdbx_description
1 polymer ?
#
loop_
_entity_poly.entity_id
_entity_poly.type
_entity_poly.pdbx_seq_one_letter_code
_entity_poly.pdbx_strand_id
1 'polypeptide(L)'
;MNEKIPIRNIYFKRKILPIEIFHNVLDKSYKLSHDLNSPVLSVVIGTKPDFYKQAPVMIEAIQQKLPAFVIDTGQHFDDLLGFGIQEFELQDHIACNLQIRGDLMEKASELILKFGSFGRYLKKNFGNSTQLLPIVHG
;
A
#
# COMPACT_ATOMS: atom_id res chain seq x y z
N MET A 1 -15.64 -25.33 -49.04
CA MET A 1 -14.34 -25.24 -48.35
C MET A 1 -14.51 -24.24 -47.21
N ASN A 2 -14.51 -24.66 -45.95
CA ASN A 2 -14.54 -23.72 -44.82
C ASN A 2 -13.13 -23.15 -44.67
N GLU A 3 -12.92 -21.91 -45.12
CA GLU A 3 -11.68 -21.18 -44.82
C GLU A 3 -11.59 -21.02 -43.30
N LYS A 4 -10.58 -21.65 -42.69
CA LYS A 4 -10.31 -21.48 -41.27
C LYS A 4 -9.80 -20.05 -41.04
N ILE A 5 -10.50 -19.30 -40.20
CA ILE A 5 -10.09 -17.95 -39.77
C ILE A 5 -8.68 -18.03 -39.16
N PRO A 6 -7.71 -17.21 -39.61
CA PRO A 6 -6.36 -17.23 -39.06
C PRO A 6 -6.36 -16.74 -37.62
N ILE A 7 -5.78 -17.53 -36.72
CA ILE A 7 -5.62 -17.18 -35.31
C ILE A 7 -4.28 -16.45 -35.14
N ARG A 8 -4.29 -15.30 -34.45
CA ARG A 8 -3.08 -14.62 -33.99
C ARG A 8 -3.04 -14.61 -32.47
N ASN A 9 -2.04 -15.28 -31.92
CA ASN A 9 -1.79 -15.27 -30.48
C ASN A 9 -0.93 -14.06 -30.10
N ILE A 10 -1.26 -13.42 -28.98
CA ILE A 10 -0.45 -12.37 -28.36
C ILE A 10 0.02 -12.92 -27.00
N TYR A 11 1.32 -12.94 -26.79
CA TYR A 11 1.92 -13.43 -25.56
C TYR A 11 2.45 -12.25 -24.75
N PHE A 12 2.20 -12.25 -23.45
CA PHE A 12 2.67 -11.22 -22.53
C PHE A 12 3.73 -11.79 -21.60
N LYS A 13 4.86 -11.09 -21.48
CA LYS A 13 5.92 -11.40 -20.52
C LYS A 13 6.17 -10.16 -19.67
N ARG A 14 5.78 -10.21 -18.40
CA ARG A 14 5.97 -9.09 -17.47
C ARG A 14 6.58 -9.57 -16.16
N LYS A 15 7.51 -8.76 -15.65
CA LYS A 15 8.09 -8.91 -14.32
C LYS A 15 7.41 -7.93 -13.38
N ILE A 16 6.61 -8.43 -12.43
CA ILE A 16 5.99 -7.63 -11.37
C ILE A 16 7.02 -7.44 -10.26
N LEU A 17 7.24 -6.19 -9.81
CA LEU A 17 8.12 -5.92 -8.67
C LEU A 17 7.50 -6.45 -7.37
N PRO A 18 8.32 -6.93 -6.41
CA PRO A 18 7.82 -7.41 -5.13
C PRO A 18 7.21 -6.29 -4.29
N ILE A 19 6.42 -6.68 -3.29
CA ILE A 19 5.99 -5.80 -2.20
C ILE A 19 7.13 -5.77 -1.18
N GLU A 20 7.52 -4.58 -0.72
CA GLU A 20 8.48 -4.41 0.36
C GLU A 20 7.73 -4.25 1.69
N ILE A 21 8.19 -4.96 2.73
CA ILE A 21 7.54 -5.02 4.03
C ILE A 21 8.50 -4.54 5.11
N PHE A 22 8.05 -3.59 5.92
CA PHE A 22 8.81 -3.02 7.03
C PHE A 22 8.27 -3.60 8.34
N HIS A 23 8.82 -4.76 8.72
CA HIS A 23 8.35 -5.54 9.86
C HIS A 23 8.37 -4.78 11.19
N ASN A 24 9.40 -3.99 11.43
CA ASN A 24 9.52 -3.15 12.63
C ASN A 24 8.31 -2.22 12.82
N VAL A 25 7.79 -1.65 11.73
CA VAL A 25 6.61 -0.76 11.78
C VAL A 25 5.35 -1.58 12.02
N LEU A 26 5.16 -2.68 11.29
CA LEU A 26 4.01 -3.56 11.49
C LEU A 26 3.95 -4.12 12.92
N ASP A 27 5.03 -4.72 13.40
CA ASP A 27 5.08 -5.35 14.72
C ASP A 27 4.78 -4.32 15.82
N LYS A 28 5.32 -3.10 15.70
CA LYS A 28 5.05 -2.00 16.63
C LYS A 28 3.57 -1.58 16.60
N SER A 29 3.00 -1.37 15.42
CA SER A 29 1.61 -0.92 15.29
C SER A 29 0.60 -1.98 15.74
N TYR A 30 0.85 -3.26 15.44
CA TYR A 30 0.00 -4.36 15.88
C TYR A 30 0.12 -4.64 17.37
N LYS A 31 1.33 -4.53 17.95
CA LYS A 31 1.50 -4.60 19.41
C LYS A 31 0.72 -3.48 20.11
N LEU A 32 0.84 -2.25 19.63
CA LEU A 32 0.13 -1.11 20.20
C LEU A 32 -1.39 -1.25 20.07
N SER A 33 -1.88 -1.78 18.94
CA SER A 33 -3.30 -2.10 18.73
C SER A 33 -3.81 -3.13 19.73
N HIS A 34 -3.04 -4.17 20.00
CA HIS A 34 -3.38 -5.16 21.01
C HIS A 34 -3.43 -4.53 22.41
N ASP A 35 -2.41 -3.75 22.79
CA ASP A 35 -2.32 -3.11 24.10
C ASP A 35 -3.46 -2.10 24.36
N LEU A 36 -3.92 -1.42 23.31
CA LEU A 36 -5.01 -0.44 23.37
C LEU A 36 -6.39 -1.01 23.06
N ASN A 37 -6.48 -2.30 22.67
CA ASN A 37 -7.69 -2.93 22.15
C ASN A 37 -8.40 -2.07 21.09
N SER A 38 -7.63 -1.59 20.11
CA SER A 38 -8.10 -0.66 19.08
C SER A 38 -7.70 -1.12 17.67
N PRO A 39 -8.41 -0.72 16.61
CA PRO A 39 -8.02 -1.07 15.24
C PRO A 39 -6.73 -0.37 14.82
N VAL A 40 -5.95 -1.01 13.94
CA VAL A 40 -4.79 -0.37 13.29
C VAL A 40 -5.28 0.46 12.10
N LEU A 41 -4.97 1.75 12.09
CA LEU A 41 -5.23 2.63 10.95
C LEU A 41 -4.16 2.38 9.87
N SER A 42 -4.58 2.05 8.65
CA SER A 42 -3.65 1.98 7.52
C SER A 42 -3.98 3.02 6.47
N VAL A 43 -3.14 4.05 6.40
CA VAL A 43 -3.30 5.17 5.46
C VAL A 43 -2.62 4.82 4.15
N VAL A 44 -3.37 4.85 3.05
CA VAL A 44 -2.83 4.58 1.71
C VAL A 44 -2.42 5.89 1.05
N ILE A 45 -1.19 5.93 0.52
CA ILE A 45 -0.66 7.08 -0.20
C ILE A 45 -0.16 6.63 -1.58
N GLY A 46 -0.64 7.26 -2.65
CA GLY A 46 -0.17 6.93 -3.99
C GLY A 46 0.03 8.06 -4.97
N THR A 47 -0.47 9.26 -4.72
CA THR A 47 -0.18 10.45 -5.54
C THR A 47 0.12 11.69 -4.69
N LYS A 48 0.67 12.75 -5.32
CA LYS A 48 1.03 13.98 -4.60
C LYS A 48 -0.17 14.61 -3.85
N PRO A 49 -1.35 14.75 -4.49
CA PRO A 49 -2.57 15.15 -3.78
C PRO A 49 -2.90 14.32 -2.55
N ASP A 50 -2.58 13.02 -2.56
CA ASP A 50 -2.89 12.14 -1.43
C ASP A 50 -2.10 12.53 -0.20
N PHE A 51 -0.83 12.93 -0.33
CA PHE A 51 -0.03 13.39 0.82
C PHE A 51 -0.72 14.53 1.55
N TYR A 52 -1.15 15.58 0.85
CA TYR A 52 -1.78 16.73 1.50
C TYR A 52 -3.13 16.39 2.17
N LYS A 53 -3.82 15.34 1.72
CA LYS A 53 -5.11 14.92 2.26
C LYS A 53 -4.99 13.88 3.37
N GLN A 54 -4.00 12.99 3.27
CA GLN A 54 -3.87 11.80 4.10
C GLN A 54 -2.75 11.92 5.15
N ALA A 55 -1.68 12.67 4.86
CA ALA A 55 -0.62 12.89 5.84
C ALA A 55 -1.13 13.53 7.14
N PRO A 56 -2.06 14.52 7.13
CA PRO A 56 -2.60 15.08 8.37
C PRO A 56 -3.29 14.03 9.26
N VAL A 57 -3.97 13.04 8.65
CA VAL A 57 -4.61 11.94 9.39
C VAL A 57 -3.55 11.08 10.08
N MET A 58 -2.47 10.77 9.38
CA MET A 58 -1.35 10.00 9.94
C MET A 58 -0.64 10.77 11.05
N ILE A 59 -0.38 12.06 10.85
CA ILE A 59 0.26 12.94 11.84
C ILE A 59 -0.57 13.01 13.12
N GLU A 60 -1.88 13.25 13.01
CA GLU A 60 -2.76 13.27 14.18
C GLU A 60 -2.81 11.90 14.88
N ALA A 61 -2.89 10.80 14.13
CA ALA A 61 -2.86 9.46 14.71
C ALA A 61 -1.57 9.20 15.50
N ILE A 62 -0.41 9.66 15.01
CA ILE A 62 0.87 9.58 15.73
C ILE A 62 0.83 10.41 17.02
N GLN A 63 0.34 11.65 16.95
CA GLN A 63 0.23 12.54 18.11
C GLN A 63 -0.67 11.95 19.21
N GLN A 64 -1.78 11.34 18.81
CA GLN A 64 -2.71 10.63 19.69
C GLN A 64 -2.22 9.24 20.12
N LYS A 65 -1.03 8.80 19.68
CA LYS A 65 -0.45 7.48 19.95
C LYS A 65 -1.38 6.33 19.54
N LEU A 66 -2.09 6.51 18.44
CA LEU A 66 -2.93 5.46 17.85
C LEU A 66 -2.05 4.50 17.03
N PRO A 67 -2.43 3.21 16.98
CA PRO A 67 -1.75 2.25 16.11
C PRO A 67 -2.04 2.61 14.65
N ALA A 68 -1.03 3.12 13.95
CA ALA A 68 -1.17 3.55 12.57
C ALA A 68 0.08 3.23 11.75
N PHE A 69 -0.10 3.04 10.44
CA PHE A 69 1.00 2.95 9.49
C PHE A 69 0.58 3.40 8.08
N VAL A 70 1.56 3.63 7.23
CA VAL A 70 1.40 4.03 5.83
C VAL A 70 1.60 2.82 4.91
N ILE A 71 0.73 2.72 3.90
CA ILE A 71 0.90 1.87 2.72
C ILE A 71 1.25 2.79 1.55
N ASP A 72 2.52 2.79 1.16
CA ASP A 72 2.99 3.51 -0.02
C ASP A 72 2.71 2.67 -1.27
N THR A 73 2.01 3.23 -2.25
CA THR A 73 1.81 2.53 -3.53
C THR A 73 3.07 2.53 -4.39
N GLY A 74 4.03 3.40 -4.12
CA GLY A 74 5.29 3.53 -4.86
C GLY A 74 5.10 4.09 -6.28
N GLN A 75 3.97 4.73 -6.59
CA GLN A 75 3.65 5.29 -7.91
C GLN A 75 4.35 6.63 -8.20
N HIS A 76 5.12 7.14 -7.24
CA HIS A 76 5.88 8.38 -7.30
C HIS A 76 7.24 8.11 -7.96
N PHE A 77 7.32 8.23 -9.29
CA PHE A 77 8.52 7.86 -10.04
C PHE A 77 9.58 8.95 -10.14
N ASP A 78 9.28 10.17 -9.69
CA ASP A 78 10.22 11.29 -9.68
C ASP A 78 10.55 11.67 -8.23
N ASP A 79 11.82 12.01 -7.96
CA ASP A 79 12.30 12.51 -6.67
C ASP A 79 11.52 13.75 -6.18
N LEU A 80 10.94 14.52 -7.11
CA LEU A 80 10.01 15.64 -6.84
C LEU A 80 8.67 15.21 -6.22
N LEU A 81 8.29 13.95 -6.33
CA LEU A 81 7.04 13.37 -5.79
C LEU A 81 7.28 12.58 -4.49
N GLY A 82 8.50 12.06 -4.27
CA GLY A 82 8.94 11.50 -2.99
C GLY A 82 9.07 12.54 -1.88
N PHE A 83 9.10 13.83 -2.25
CA PHE A 83 9.10 14.96 -1.34
C PHE A 83 7.96 14.89 -0.31
N GLY A 84 6.78 14.38 -0.65
CA GLY A 84 5.67 14.30 0.30
C GLY A 84 5.97 13.42 1.52
N ILE A 85 6.63 12.27 1.34
CA ILE A 85 7.01 11.41 2.47
C ILE A 85 7.99 12.15 3.37
N GLN A 86 8.95 12.86 2.76
CA GLN A 86 9.97 13.61 3.50
C GLN A 86 9.42 14.88 4.16
N GLU A 87 8.57 15.62 3.47
CA GLU A 87 7.92 16.86 3.89
C GLU A 87 7.02 16.63 5.12
N PHE A 88 6.36 15.46 5.18
CA PHE A 88 5.50 15.08 6.29
C PHE A 88 6.16 14.12 7.28
N GLU A 89 7.46 13.85 7.15
CA GLU A 89 8.25 12.97 8.04
C GLU A 89 7.63 11.57 8.24
N LEU A 90 7.07 10.97 7.18
CA LEU A 90 6.34 9.71 7.24
C LEU A 90 7.20 8.46 6.99
N GLN A 91 8.49 8.61 6.70
CA GLN A 91 9.40 7.52 6.30
C GLN A 91 9.37 6.35 7.30
N ASP A 92 9.47 6.68 8.59
CA ASP A 92 9.52 5.70 9.68
C ASP A 92 8.16 5.06 10.00
N HIS A 93 7.11 5.48 9.29
CA HIS A 93 5.75 5.00 9.44
C HIS A 93 5.29 4.16 8.25
N ILE A 94 6.12 3.98 7.22
CA ILE A 94 5.81 3.11 6.09
C ILE A 94 5.93 1.66 6.52
N ALA A 95 4.83 0.93 6.49
CA ALA A 95 4.81 -0.51 6.76
C ALA A 95 4.94 -1.36 5.49
N CYS A 96 4.58 -0.79 4.35
CA CYS A 96 4.49 -1.49 3.08
C CYS A 96 4.74 -0.54 1.90
N ASN A 97 5.61 -0.95 0.97
CA ASN A 97 5.71 -0.32 -0.35
C ASN A 97 5.26 -1.31 -1.43
N LEU A 98 4.21 -0.96 -2.17
CA LEU A 98 3.64 -1.82 -3.21
C LEU A 98 4.44 -1.78 -4.51
N GLN A 99 5.36 -0.84 -4.71
CA GLN A 99 6.23 -0.77 -5.90
C GLN A 99 5.42 -0.86 -7.22
N ILE A 100 4.31 -0.12 -7.32
CA ILE A 100 3.38 -0.19 -8.46
C ILE A 100 3.98 0.47 -9.71
N ARG A 101 4.00 -0.26 -10.84
CA ARG A 101 4.68 0.18 -12.08
C ARG A 101 3.82 -0.07 -13.33
N GLY A 102 4.21 0.56 -14.45
CA GLY A 102 3.60 0.32 -15.75
C GLY A 102 2.60 1.38 -16.21
N ASP A 103 1.84 1.06 -17.25
CA ASP A 103 0.74 1.88 -17.77
C ASP A 103 -0.49 1.88 -16.85
N LEU A 104 -1.55 2.60 -17.23
CA LEU A 104 -2.76 2.73 -16.40
C LEU A 104 -3.43 1.38 -16.08
N MET A 105 -3.57 0.50 -17.08
CA MET A 105 -4.21 -0.80 -16.92
C MET A 105 -3.34 -1.73 -16.07
N GLU A 106 -2.04 -1.65 -16.30
CA GLU A 106 -1.02 -2.34 -15.54
C GLU A 106 -1.01 -1.93 -14.06
N LYS A 107 -1.05 -0.63 -13.76
CA LYS A 107 -1.11 -0.09 -12.40
C LYS A 107 -2.38 -0.52 -11.68
N ALA A 108 -3.53 -0.44 -12.35
CA ALA A 108 -4.80 -0.89 -11.79
C ALA A 108 -4.77 -2.39 -11.44
N SER A 109 -4.21 -3.21 -12.34
CA SER A 109 -4.05 -4.65 -12.12
C SER A 109 -3.11 -4.96 -10.96
N GLU A 110 -1.94 -4.30 -10.90
CA GLU A 110 -0.98 -4.49 -9.80
C GLU A 110 -1.56 -4.04 -8.46
N LEU A 111 -2.32 -2.94 -8.40
CA LEU A 111 -2.95 -2.47 -7.16
C LEU A 111 -3.83 -3.56 -6.57
N ILE A 112 -4.75 -4.12 -7.35
CA ILE A 112 -5.66 -5.18 -6.90
C ILE A 112 -4.88 -6.41 -6.40
N LEU A 113 -3.92 -6.89 -7.20
CA LEU A 113 -3.16 -8.09 -6.89
C LEU A 113 -2.28 -7.91 -5.64
N LYS A 114 -1.63 -6.76 -5.51
CA LYS A 114 -0.71 -6.49 -4.41
C LYS A 114 -1.45 -6.16 -3.12
N PHE A 115 -2.52 -5.37 -3.14
CA PHE A 115 -3.38 -5.18 -1.96
C PHE A 115 -3.96 -6.50 -1.48
N GLY A 116 -4.48 -7.34 -2.38
CA GLY A 116 -5.00 -8.65 -2.01
C GLY A 116 -3.92 -9.55 -1.39
N SER A 117 -2.69 -9.50 -1.92
CA SER A 117 -1.56 -10.28 -1.38
C SER A 117 -1.08 -9.75 -0.03
N PHE A 118 -1.00 -8.44 0.13
CA PHE A 118 -0.64 -7.79 1.38
C PHE A 118 -1.68 -8.04 2.48
N GLY A 119 -2.98 -7.93 2.17
CA GLY A 119 -4.05 -8.24 3.13
C GLY A 119 -4.01 -9.70 3.60
N ARG A 120 -3.76 -10.66 2.68
CA ARG A 120 -3.55 -12.07 3.05
C ARG A 120 -2.31 -12.27 3.92
N TYR A 121 -1.23 -11.56 3.60
CA TYR A 121 -0.01 -11.56 4.39
C TYR A 121 -0.27 -11.06 5.82
N LEU A 122 -0.96 -9.92 5.98
CA LEU A 122 -1.28 -9.38 7.30
C LEU A 122 -2.15 -10.36 8.10
N LYS A 123 -3.20 -10.90 7.48
CA LYS A 123 -4.09 -11.90 8.10
C LYS A 123 -3.32 -13.14 8.59
N LYS A 124 -2.35 -13.62 7.80
CA LYS A 124 -1.54 -14.80 8.15
C LYS A 124 -0.61 -14.54 9.34
N ASN A 125 -0.01 -13.35 9.42
CA ASN A 125 1.04 -13.06 10.40
C ASN A 125 0.51 -12.42 11.69
N PHE A 126 -0.59 -11.65 11.62
CA PHE A 126 -1.13 -10.90 12.76
C PHE A 126 -2.53 -11.38 13.20
N GLY A 127 -3.10 -12.35 12.49
CA GLY A 127 -4.35 -13.02 12.88
C GLY A 127 -5.63 -12.23 12.52
N ASN A 128 -6.77 -12.80 12.91
CA ASN A 128 -8.11 -12.25 12.63
C ASN A 128 -8.62 -11.28 13.72
N SER A 129 -7.99 -11.27 14.90
CA SER A 129 -8.43 -10.46 16.04
C SER A 129 -8.08 -8.99 15.90
N THR A 130 -7.07 -8.65 15.11
CA THR A 130 -6.68 -7.26 14.88
C THR A 130 -7.44 -6.71 13.67
N GLN A 131 -8.27 -5.70 13.92
CA GLN A 131 -9.01 -5.00 12.87
C GLN A 131 -8.08 -3.99 12.20
N LEU A 132 -7.82 -4.19 10.91
CA LEU A 132 -7.16 -3.20 10.06
C LEU A 132 -8.23 -2.31 9.45
N LEU A 133 -8.12 -0.99 9.66
CA LEU A 133 -9.01 0.00 9.05
C LEU A 133 -8.25 0.76 7.95
N PRO A 134 -8.47 0.40 6.66
CA PRO A 134 -7.87 1.13 5.56
C PRO A 134 -8.52 2.49 5.36
N ILE A 135 -7.71 3.54 5.44
CA ILE A 135 -8.08 4.89 5.03
C ILE A 135 -7.53 5.09 3.61
N VAL A 136 -8.46 5.13 2.66
CA VAL A 136 -8.17 5.34 1.24
C VAL A 136 -8.81 6.65 0.79
N HIS A 137 -8.15 7.35 -0.12
CA HIS A 137 -8.69 8.52 -0.79
C HIS A 137 -8.68 8.30 -2.29
N GLY A 138 -9.76 8.75 -2.96
CA GLY A 138 -9.91 8.84 -4.42
C GLY A 138 -9.86 10.26 -4.93
#